data_AF-A0AAX2UNU6-F1
#
_entry.id   AF-A0AAX2UNU6-F1
#
_cell.length_a   1.000
_cell.length_b   1.000
_cell.length_c   1.000
_cell.angle_alpha   90.00
_cell.angle_beta   90.00
_cell.angle_gamma   90.00
#
_symmetry.space_group_name_H-M   'P 1'
#
loop_
_entity.id
_entity.type
_entity.pdbx_description
1 polymer ?
#
loop_
_entity_poly.entity_id
_entity_poly.type
_entity_poly.pdbx_seq_one_letter_code
_entity_poly.pdbx_strand_id
1 'polypeptide(L)'
;MFSRFCHFYSLTPDYVLAMPARMFFTMERQIVRIMAEGDLRALAVGASSVSGETAQRVHQVLIAEQGEVYVLARSSLVAAEEGAIDKLKALF
;
A
#
# COMPACT_ATOMS: atom_id res chain seq x y z
N MET A 1 -5.74 -4.38 13.10
CA MET A 1 -5.29 -5.18 11.94
C MET A 1 -6.37 -6.14 11.45
N PHE A 2 -6.75 -7.15 12.24
CA PHE A 2 -7.72 -8.18 11.85
C PHE A 2 -9.11 -7.64 11.44
N SER A 3 -9.72 -6.78 12.26
CA SER A 3 -11.03 -6.16 11.94
C SER A 3 -11.00 -5.35 10.64
N ARG A 4 -9.92 -4.57 10.42
CA ARG A 4 -9.69 -3.83 9.17
C ARG A 4 -9.66 -4.76 7.96
N PHE A 5 -8.96 -5.89 8.08
CA PHE A 5 -8.86 -6.88 7.01
C PHE A 5 -10.23 -7.49 6.67
N CYS A 6 -10.98 -7.91 7.69
CA CYS A 6 -12.33 -8.45 7.53
C CYS A 6 -13.24 -7.43 6.84
N HIS A 7 -13.18 -6.17 7.27
CA HIS A 7 -13.98 -5.10 6.68
C HIS A 7 -13.59 -4.81 5.22
N PHE A 8 -12.29 -4.64 4.96
CA PHE A 8 -11.78 -4.27 3.63
C PHE A 8 -12.09 -5.34 2.57
N TYR A 9 -11.87 -6.61 2.89
CA TYR A 9 -12.14 -7.73 1.98
C TYR A 9 -13.56 -8.30 2.11
N SER A 10 -14.40 -7.74 2.97
CA SER A 10 -15.75 -8.26 3.26
C SER A 10 -15.77 -9.75 3.61
N LEU A 11 -14.81 -10.18 4.44
CA LEU A 11 -14.66 -11.56 4.89
C LEU A 11 -15.14 -11.73 6.33
N THR A 12 -15.71 -12.89 6.63
CA THR A 12 -16.08 -13.25 8.00
C THR A 12 -14.83 -13.66 8.81
N PRO A 13 -14.83 -13.47 10.14
CA PRO A 13 -13.71 -13.85 11.00
C PRO A 13 -13.27 -15.30 10.82
N ASP A 14 -14.22 -16.23 10.69
CA ASP A 14 -13.94 -17.67 10.54
C ASP A 14 -13.12 -17.95 9.27
N TYR A 15 -13.42 -17.25 8.19
CA TYR A 15 -12.70 -17.40 6.93
C TYR A 15 -11.25 -16.88 7.03
N VAL A 16 -11.04 -15.80 7.79
CA VAL A 16 -9.70 -15.25 8.03
C VAL A 16 -8.90 -16.15 8.97
N LEU A 17 -9.53 -16.78 9.96
CA LEU A 17 -8.87 -17.73 10.87
C LEU A 17 -8.48 -19.05 10.17
N ALA A 18 -9.25 -19.47 9.16
CA ALA A 18 -8.89 -20.62 8.32
C ALA A 18 -7.79 -20.30 7.28
N MET A 19 -7.42 -19.03 7.12
CA MET A 19 -6.44 -18.57 6.13
C MET A 19 -5.01 -18.90 6.58
N PRO A 20 -4.12 -19.35 5.66
CA PRO A 20 -2.69 -19.40 5.95
C PRO A 20 -2.15 -18.03 6.36
N ALA A 21 -1.41 -17.96 7.47
CA ALA A 21 -0.91 -16.70 8.02
C ALA A 21 -0.11 -15.87 6.99
N ARG A 22 0.68 -16.53 6.12
CA ARG A 22 1.41 -15.85 5.04
C ARG A 22 0.50 -15.12 4.06
N MET A 23 -0.66 -15.70 3.74
CA MET A 23 -1.63 -15.09 2.83
C MET A 23 -2.29 -13.89 3.49
N PHE A 24 -2.68 -14.02 4.77
CA PHE A 24 -3.23 -12.91 5.56
C PHE A 24 -2.30 -11.69 5.55
N PHE A 25 -1.03 -11.87 5.93
CA PHE A 25 -0.08 -10.75 6.00
C PHE A 25 0.26 -10.16 4.63
N THR A 26 0.32 -10.99 3.58
CA THR A 26 0.54 -10.51 2.21
C THR A 26 -0.60 -9.60 1.76
N MET A 27 -1.84 -10.04 1.95
CA MET A 27 -3.03 -9.28 1.57
C MET A 27 -3.25 -8.05 2.44
N GLU A 28 -2.91 -8.12 3.72
CA GLU A 28 -3.04 -7.01 4.65
C GLU A 28 -2.13 -5.83 4.28
N ARG A 29 -0.90 -6.13 3.85
CA ARG A 29 0.04 -5.11 3.34
C ARG A 29 -0.47 -4.39 2.09
N GLN A 30 -1.30 -5.04 1.27
CA GLN A 30 -1.85 -4.41 0.06
C GLN A 30 -2.98 -3.43 0.35
N ILE A 31 -3.65 -3.52 1.52
CA ILE A 31 -4.79 -2.65 1.86
C ILE A 31 -4.39 -1.18 1.76
N VAL A 32 -3.25 -0.79 2.33
CA VAL A 32 -2.78 0.61 2.32
C VAL A 32 -2.52 1.09 0.90
N ARG A 33 -1.90 0.25 0.07
CA ARG A 33 -1.63 0.58 -1.33
C ARG A 33 -2.92 0.78 -2.13
N ILE A 34 -3.87 -0.14 -1.99
CA ILE A 34 -5.15 -0.07 -2.73
C ILE A 34 -5.96 1.16 -2.30
N MET A 35 -5.99 1.47 -1.00
CA MET A 35 -6.65 2.68 -0.50
C MET A 35 -5.98 3.95 -1.05
N ALA A 36 -4.65 4.02 -1.02
CA ALA A 36 -3.92 5.15 -1.59
C ALA A 36 -4.21 5.32 -3.09
N GLU A 37 -4.23 4.25 -3.88
CA GLU A 37 -4.60 4.30 -5.31
C GLU A 37 -6.04 4.82 -5.51
N GLY A 38 -6.97 4.47 -4.62
CA GLY A 38 -8.34 4.99 -4.61
C GLY A 38 -8.42 6.49 -4.31
N ASP A 39 -7.73 6.94 -3.26
CA ASP A 39 -7.68 8.34 -2.85
C ASP A 39 -7.05 9.23 -3.93
N LEU A 40 -5.97 8.75 -4.56
CA LEU A 40 -5.31 9.40 -5.68
C LEU A 40 -6.26 9.58 -6.87
N ARG A 41 -7.08 8.56 -7.18
CA ARG A 41 -8.08 8.65 -8.25
C ARG A 41 -9.20 9.63 -7.89
N ALA A 42 -9.69 9.61 -6.66
CA ALA A 42 -10.70 10.55 -6.19
C ALA A 42 -10.19 12.00 -6.23
N LEU A 43 -8.94 12.24 -5.81
CA LEU A 43 -8.28 13.54 -5.91
C LEU A 43 -8.07 13.97 -7.37
N ALA A 44 -7.70 13.07 -8.28
CA ALA A 44 -7.55 13.39 -9.70
C ALA A 44 -8.89 13.81 -10.35
N VAL A 45 -9.99 13.14 -10.00
CA VAL A 45 -11.34 13.50 -10.45
C VAL A 45 -11.83 14.80 -9.79
N GLY A 46 -11.53 15.00 -8.51
CA GLY A 46 -11.81 16.25 -7.82
C GLY A 46 -11.05 17.41 -8.45
N ALA A 47 -9.76 17.24 -8.73
CA ALA A 47 -8.91 18.22 -9.39
C ALA A 47 -9.43 18.60 -10.78
N SER A 48 -9.90 17.63 -11.58
CA SER A 48 -10.47 17.94 -12.90
C SER A 48 -11.81 18.67 -12.86
N SER A 49 -12.47 18.72 -11.69
CA SER A 49 -13.69 19.51 -11.46
C SER A 49 -13.44 20.94 -10.96
N VAL A 50 -12.19 21.27 -10.58
CA VAL A 50 -11.77 22.62 -10.17
C VAL A 50 -11.05 23.31 -11.34
N SER A 51 -11.18 24.64 -11.46
CA SER A 51 -10.50 25.49 -12.46
C SER A 51 -9.10 24.98 -12.84
N GLY A 52 -8.79 24.92 -14.14
CA GLY A 52 -7.64 24.19 -14.69
C GLY A 52 -6.27 24.51 -14.07
N GLU A 53 -6.09 25.69 -13.48
CA GLU A 53 -4.84 26.06 -12.81
C GLU A 53 -4.65 25.37 -11.44
N THR A 54 -5.74 25.09 -10.72
CA THR A 54 -5.71 24.38 -9.43
C THR A 54 -5.53 22.88 -9.64
N ALA A 55 -6.13 22.35 -10.71
CA ALA A 55 -5.97 20.95 -11.12
C ALA A 55 -4.50 20.59 -11.40
N GLN A 56 -3.79 21.47 -12.12
CA GLN A 56 -2.38 21.27 -12.47
C GLN A 56 -1.47 21.22 -11.23
N ARG A 57 -1.68 22.11 -10.26
CA ARG A 57 -0.90 22.15 -9.01
C ARG A 57 -1.13 20.89 -8.17
N VAL A 58 -2.38 20.46 -8.01
CA VAL A 58 -2.72 19.24 -7.29
C VAL A 58 -2.10 18.02 -7.97
N HIS A 59 -2.14 17.96 -9.30
CA HIS A 59 -1.53 16.86 -10.05
C HIS A 59 0.00 16.79 -9.87
N GLN A 60 0.71 17.92 -9.85
CA GLN A 60 2.15 17.94 -9.63
C GLN A 60 2.55 17.49 -8.22
N VAL A 61 1.80 17.91 -7.20
CA VAL A 61 2.01 17.45 -5.82
C VAL A 61 1.81 15.94 -5.71
N LEU A 62 0.76 15.40 -6.35
CA LEU A 62 0.47 13.97 -6.34
C LEU A 62 1.57 13.12 -7.00
N ILE A 63 2.16 13.61 -8.10
CA ILE A 63 3.28 12.93 -8.76
C ILE A 63 4.50 12.90 -7.82
N ALA A 64 4.78 14.01 -7.13
CA ALA A 64 5.88 14.08 -6.18
C ALA A 64 5.67 13.13 -4.99
N GLU A 65 4.47 13.14 -4.39
CA GLU A 65 4.14 12.25 -3.27
C GLU A 65 4.17 10.78 -3.68
N GLN A 66 3.66 10.41 -4.86
CA GLN A 66 3.78 9.03 -5.37
C GLN A 66 5.24 8.62 -5.60
N GLY A 67 6.07 9.52 -6.12
CA GLY A 67 7.50 9.29 -6.28
C GLY A 67 8.21 9.04 -4.96
N GLU A 68 7.93 9.85 -3.93
CA GLU A 68 8.48 9.68 -2.59
C GLU A 68 8.01 8.38 -1.92
N VAL A 69 6.73 8.04 -2.05
CA VAL A 69 6.17 6.78 -1.56
C VAL A 69 6.84 5.57 -2.24
N TYR A 70 7.09 5.65 -3.55
CA TYR A 70 7.79 4.59 -4.27
C TYR A 70 9.24 4.43 -3.79
N VAL A 71 9.95 5.54 -3.53
CA VAL A 71 11.33 5.51 -3.01
C VAL A 71 11.38 4.92 -1.61
N LEU A 72 10.46 5.29 -0.72
CA LEU A 72 10.36 4.74 0.65
C LEU A 72 9.96 3.26 0.65
N ALA A 73 9.03 2.85 -0.21
CA ALA A 73 8.66 1.46 -0.37
C ALA A 73 9.83 0.62 -0.92
N ARG A 74 10.59 1.15 -1.88
CA ARG A 74 11.77 0.48 -2.42
C ARG A 74 12.91 0.39 -1.40
N SER A 75 13.19 1.46 -0.66
CA SER A 75 14.27 1.46 0.34
C SER A 75 13.97 0.49 1.48
N SER A 76 12.70 0.41 1.92
CA SER A 76 12.27 -0.57 2.93
C SER A 76 12.31 -2.01 2.42
N LEU A 77 12.01 -2.25 1.14
CA LEU A 77 12.18 -3.58 0.51
C LEU A 77 13.65 -3.99 0.43
N VAL A 78 14.53 -3.09 -0.03
CA VAL A 78 15.98 -3.35 -0.11
C VAL A 78 16.58 -3.62 1.29
N ALA A 79 16.20 -2.81 2.29
CA ALA A 79 16.64 -3.02 3.67
C ALA A 79 16.14 -4.36 4.26
N ALA A 80 14.95 -4.82 3.84
CA ALA A 80 14.43 -6.12 4.25
C ALA A 80 15.16 -7.30 3.58
N GLU A 81 15.68 -7.14 2.36
CA GLU A 81 16.47 -8.15 1.65
C GLU A 81 17.88 -8.30 2.24
N GLU A 82 18.52 -7.20 2.61
CA GLU A 82 19.89 -7.19 3.17
C GLU A 82 19.98 -8.03 4.46
N GLY A 83 19.00 -7.88 5.36
CA GLY A 83 18.90 -8.68 6.58
C GLY A 83 18.33 -10.10 6.38
N ALA A 84 17.71 -10.39 5.23
CA ALA A 84 17.18 -11.72 4.94
C ALA A 84 18.28 -12.69 4.48
N ILE A 85 19.25 -12.21 3.71
CA ILE A 85 20.39 -13.02 3.22
C ILE A 85 21.25 -13.51 4.39
N ASP A 86 21.54 -12.66 5.36
CA ASP A 86 22.35 -13.03 6.52
C ASP A 86 21.64 -14.03 7.45
N LYS A 87 20.31 -13.92 7.59
CA LYS A 87 19.49 -14.93 8.30
C LYS A 87 19.46 -16.27 7.57
N LEU A 88 19.54 -16.26 6.24
CA LEU A 88 19.55 -17.47 5.41
C LEU A 88 20.90 -18.19 5.48
N LYS A 89 22.01 -17.45 5.56
CA LYS A 89 23.36 -18.00 5.82
C LYS A 89 23.50 -18.62 7.21
N ALA A 90 22.78 -18.11 8.21
CA ALA A 90 22.82 -18.65 9.58
C ALA A 90 22.04 -19.97 9.76
N LEU A 91 21.30 -20.42 8.73
CA LEU A 91 20.50 -21.65 8.74
C LEU A 91 21.18 -22.83 8.03
N PHE A 92 22.35 -22.62 7.40
CA PHE A 92 23.19 -23.63 6.76
C PHE A 92 24.56 -23.67 7.44
#